data_AF-A0A699RJU1-F1
#
_entry.id   AF-A0A699RJU1-F1
#
_cell.length_a   1.000
_cell.length_b   1.000
_cell.length_c   1.000
_cell.angle_alpha   90.00
_cell.angle_beta   90.00
_cell.angle_gamma   90.00
#
_symmetry.space_group_name_H-M   'P 1'
#
loop_
_entity.id
_entity.type
_entity.pdbx_description
1 polymer ?
#
loop_
_entity_poly.entity_id
_entity_poly.type
_entity_poly.pdbx_seq_one_letter_code
_entity_poly.pdbx_strand_id
1 'polypeptide(L)' 'MKVNESKLEDIPVVREFPDVFLEDLSDLPSSREVEFRIDLTHGAMPVAKSPYRLAPTEMQELANQLQEL' A
#
# COMPACT_ATOMS: atom_id res chain seq x y z
N MET A 1 -31.69 -9.26 -3.29
CA MET A 1 -31.35 -8.01 -3.98
C MET A 1 -29.94 -8.20 -4.50
N LYS A 2 -29.76 -8.45 -5.80
CA LYS A 2 -28.41 -8.55 -6.38
C LYS A 2 -27.86 -7.12 -6.39
N VAL A 3 -26.84 -6.86 -5.57
CA VAL A 3 -26.04 -5.66 -5.72
C VAL A 3 -25.32 -5.86 -7.05
N ASN A 4 -25.65 -5.02 -8.03
CA ASN A 4 -24.94 -5.00 -9.29
C ASN A 4 -23.55 -4.47 -8.95
N GLU A 5 -22.55 -5.33 -8.91
CA GLU A 5 -21.15 -4.91 -8.88
C GLU A 5 -20.93 -4.08 -10.15
N SER A 6 -20.86 -2.76 -9.98
CA SER A 6 -20.39 -1.87 -11.03
C SER A 6 -18.90 -2.13 -11.16
N LYS A 7 -18.45 -2.41 -12.38
CA LYS A 7 -17.03 -2.66 -12.60
C LYS A 7 -16.28 -1.34 -12.42
N LEU A 8 -15.03 -1.38 -11.96
CA LEU A 8 -14.22 -0.16 -11.80
C LEU A 8 -14.11 0.59 -13.14
N GLU A 9 -14.07 -0.16 -14.24
CA GLU A 9 -14.08 0.34 -15.61
C GLU A 9 -15.36 1.11 -15.99
N ASP A 10 -16.45 1.02 -15.22
CA ASP A 10 -17.68 1.78 -15.47
C ASP A 10 -17.57 3.22 -14.93
N ILE A 11 -16.58 3.51 -14.08
CA ILE A 11 -16.36 4.83 -13.49
C ILE A 11 -15.70 5.74 -14.55
N PRO A 12 -16.31 6.89 -14.91
CA PRO A 12 -15.78 7.76 -15.97
C PRO A 12 -14.32 8.17 -15.78
N VAL A 13 -13.92 8.48 -14.54
CA VAL A 13 -12.52 8.85 -14.24
C VAL A 13 -11.55 7.69 -14.43
N VAL A 14 -11.95 6.44 -14.14
CA VAL A 14 -11.08 5.26 -14.32
C VAL A 14 -10.82 5.01 -15.80
N ARG A 15 -11.85 5.20 -16.64
CA ARG A 15 -11.75 5.05 -18.10
C ARG A 15 -10.82 6.07 -18.75
N GLU A 16 -10.66 7.24 -18.13
CA GLU A 16 -9.75 8.29 -18.59
C GLU A 16 -8.28 7.96 -18.31
N PHE A 17 -8.00 7.06 -17.35
CA PHE A 17 -6.65 6.69 -16.92
C PHE A 17 -6.46 5.17 -16.84
N PRO A 18 -6.59 4.44 -17.97
CA PRO A 18 -6.51 2.98 -17.97
C PRO A 18 -5.13 2.42 -17.57
N ASP A 19 -4.09 3.24 -17.67
CA ASP A 19 -2.71 2.96 -17.27
C ASP A 19 -2.44 3.17 -15.77
N VAL A 20 -3.27 3.99 -15.10
CA VAL A 20 -3.15 4.30 -13.67
C VAL A 20 -3.92 3.31 -12.80
N PHE A 21 -4.93 2.63 -13.36
CA PHE A 21 -5.82 1.69 -12.66
C PHE A 21 -5.74 0.29 -13.29
N LEU A 22 -4.54 -0.18 -13.61
CA LEU A 22 -4.34 -1.57 -14.05
C LEU A 22 -4.66 -2.54 -12.91
N GLU A 23 -5.28 -3.68 -13.21
CA GLU A 23 -5.48 -4.75 -12.20
C GLU A 23 -4.14 -5.27 -11.65
N ASP A 24 -3.06 -5.15 -12.44
CA ASP A 24 -1.69 -5.61 -12.13
C ASP A 24 -0.70 -4.45 -11.93
N LEU A 25 -1.12 -3.29 -11.39
CA LEU A 25 -0.15 -2.27 -11.00
C LEU A 25 0.88 -2.92 -10.07
N SER A 26 2.16 -2.75 -10.37
CA SER A 26 3.22 -3.19 -9.49
C SER A 26 3.02 -2.48 -8.15
N ASP A 27 2.62 -3.19 -7.10
CA ASP A 27 2.36 -2.62 -5.77
C ASP A 27 3.58 -1.89 -5.19
N LEU A 28 4.76 -2.19 -5.73
CA LEU A 28 6.00 -1.52 -5.41
C LEU A 28 6.16 -0.25 -6.27
N PRO A 29 6.50 0.90 -5.67
CA PRO A 29 6.86 2.07 -6.44
C PRO A 29 7.93 1.68 -7.45
N SER A 30 7.76 2.09 -8.70
CA SER A 30 8.74 1.83 -9.77
C SER A 30 10.14 2.13 -9.25
N SER A 31 11.11 1.26 -9.60
CA SER A 31 12.50 1.41 -9.18
C SER A 31 12.93 2.85 -9.42
N ARG A 32 13.04 3.62 -8.34
CA ARG A 32 13.32 5.04 -8.45
C ARG A 32 14.77 5.16 -8.89
N GLU A 33 15.04 6.00 -9.88
CA GLU A 33 16.40 6.18 -10.43
C GLU A 33 17.38 6.74 -9.39
N VAL A 34 16.88 7.29 -8.29
CA VAL A 34 17.66 7.89 -7.22
C VAL A 34 17.49 7.11 -5.92
N GLU A 35 18.61 6.82 -5.25
CA GLU A 35 18.64 6.24 -3.91
C GLU A 35 18.14 7.25 -2.87
N PHE A 36 17.12 6.87 -2.09
CA PHE A 36 16.58 7.70 -1.02
C PHE A 36 17.46 7.58 0.22
N ARG A 37 17.93 8.71 0.75
CA ARG A 37 18.67 8.77 2.02
C ARG A 37 17.80 9.46 3.07
N ILE A 38 17.80 8.91 4.28
CA ILE A 38 17.13 9.53 5.44
C ILE A 38 18.22 10.18 6.30
N ASP A 39 18.32 11.50 6.23
CA ASP A 39 19.25 12.26 7.06
C ASP A 39 18.65 12.51 8.44
N LEU A 40 19.42 12.21 9.48
CA LEU A 40 19.02 12.46 10.86
C LEU A 40 19.50 13.84 11.30
N THR A 41 18.70 14.52 12.11
CA THR A 41 19.15 15.73 12.80
C THR A 41 20.24 15.39 13.80
N HIS A 42 21.21 16.29 13.99
CA HIS A 42 22.30 16.06 14.92
C HIS A 42 21.78 15.83 16.34
N GLY A 43 22.11 14.68 16.93
CA GLY A 43 21.63 14.28 18.27
C GLY A 43 20.37 13.40 18.28
N ALA A 44 19.81 13.06 17.12
CA ALA A 44 18.73 12.09 17.04
C ALA A 44 19.19 10.71 17.56
N MET A 45 18.36 10.09 18.40
CA MET A 45 18.60 8.77 18.97
C MET A 45 17.58 7.76 18.45
N PRO A 46 17.94 6.49 18.22
CA PRO A 46 16.99 5.45 17.85
C PRO A 46 15.88 5.32 18.89
N VAL A 47 14.64 5.18 18.43
CA VAL A 47 13.49 4.93 19.30
C VAL A 47 12.93 3.54 19.00
N ALA A 48 12.85 2.71 20.05
CA ALA A 48 12.14 1.45 20.00
C ALA A 48 10.88 1.55 20.86
N LYS A 49 9.73 1.15 20.31
CA LYS A 49 8.45 1.06 21.02
C LYS A 49 7.91 -0.36 20.91
N SER A 50 7.24 -0.82 21.95
CA SER A 50 6.53 -2.11 21.89
C SER A 50 5.42 -2.04 20.85
N PRO A 51 5.19 -3.09 20.03
CA PRO A 51 4.04 -3.15 19.14
C PRO A 51 2.72 -3.02 19.91
N TYR A 52 1.73 -2.42 19.29
CA TYR A 52 0.36 -2.42 19.81
C TYR A 52 -0.26 -3.82 19.69
N ARG A 53 -1.24 -4.10 20.54
CA ARG A 53 -2.03 -5.32 20.41
C ARG A 53 -3.05 -5.13 19.30
N LEU A 54 -3.03 -6.01 18.32
CA LEU A 54 -4.02 -6.12 17.26
C LEU A 54 -4.93 -7.32 17.53
N ALA A 55 -6.17 -7.27 17.05
CA ALA A 55 -7.06 -8.43 17.07
C ALA A 55 -6.51 -9.54 16.16
N PRO A 56 -6.87 -10.82 16.36
CA PRO A 56 -6.38 -11.91 15.52
C PRO A 56 -6.65 -11.72 14.02
N THR A 57 -7.78 -11.11 13.65
CA THR A 57 -8.13 -10.84 12.25
C THR A 57 -7.23 -9.77 11.63
N GLU A 58 -6.94 -8.70 12.35
CA GLU A 58 -6.04 -7.62 11.91
C GLU A 58 -4.59 -8.13 11.81
N MET A 59 -4.15 -8.99 12.73
CA MET A 59 -2.85 -9.64 12.66
C MET A 59 -2.70 -10.53 11.42
N GLN A 60 -3.76 -11.27 11.06
CA GLN A 60 -3.76 -12.14 9.88
C GLN A 60 -3.71 -11.32 8.59
N GLU A 61 -4.48 -10.24 8.52
CA GLU A 61 -4.47 -9.33 7.37
C GLU A 61 -3.10 -8.68 7.19
N LEU A 62 -2.51 -8.15 8.28
CA LEU A 62 -1.17 -7.57 8.26
C LEU A 62 -0.12 -8.60 7.80
N ALA A 63 -0.22 -9.86 8.27
CA ALA A 63 0.70 -10.91 7.87
C ALA A 63 0.60 -11.23 6.37
N ASN A 64 -0.61 -11.24 5.81
CA ASN A 64 -0.81 -11.45 4.38
C ASN A 64 -0.21 -10.30 3.55
N GLN A 65 -0.46 -9.05 3.94
CA GLN A 65 0.12 -7.87 3.27
C GLN A 65 1.65 -7.89 3.30
N LEU A 66 2.25 -8.28 4.42
CA LEU A 66 3.71 -8.40 4.53
C LEU A 66 4.29 -9.54 3.68
N GLN A 67 3.49 -10.55 3.32
CA GLN A 67 3.90 -11.63 2.42
C GLN A 67 3.84 -11.22 0.94
N GLU A 68 3.03 -10.22 0.62
CA GLU A 68 2.85 -9.67 -0.73
C GLU A 68 3.90 -8.59 -1.09
N LEU A 69 4.60 -8.03 -0.09
CA LEU A 69 5.74 -7.10 -0.27
C LEU A 69 6.98 -7.79 -0.86
#